data_AF-A0A645FQ73-F1
#
_entry.id   AF-A0A645FQ73-F1
#
_cell.length_a   1.000
_cell.length_b   1.000
_cell.length_c   1.000
_cell.angle_alpha   90.00
_cell.angle_beta   90.00
_cell.angle_gamma   90.00
#
_symmetry.space_group_name_H-M   'P 1'
#
loop_
_entity.id
_entity.type
_entity.pdbx_description
1 polymer ?
#
loop_
_entity_poly.entity_id
_entity_poly.type
_entity_poly.pdbx_seq_one_letter_code
_entity_poly.pdbx_strand_id
1 'polypeptide(L)' 'MPDVECIKWAGLGIAVANAVPEVISAADWKTVRPGGNGAIRECAEKIIEMNEGERE' A
#
# COMPACT_ATOMS: atom_id res chain seq x y z
N MET A 1 2.87 5.02 -16.50
CA MET A 1 3.48 4.93 -15.16
C MET A 1 4.07 3.53 -15.00
N PRO A 2 5.35 3.36 -14.65
CA PRO A 2 6.01 2.05 -14.69
C PRO A 2 5.44 1.04 -13.68
N ASP A 3 5.01 1.50 -12.50
CA ASP A 3 4.65 0.59 -11.40
C ASP A 3 3.18 0.12 -11.43
N VAL A 4 2.32 0.76 -12.24
CA VAL A 4 0.86 0.55 -12.22
C VAL A 4 0.47 -0.89 -12.50
N GLU A 5 1.10 -1.54 -13.48
CA GLU A 5 0.74 -2.92 -13.84
C GLU A 5 1.21 -3.92 -12.77
N CYS A 6 2.32 -3.67 -12.08
CA CYS A 6 2.75 -4.47 -10.94
C CYS A 6 1.81 -4.31 -9.75
N ILE A 7 1.37 -3.08 -9.47
CA ILE A 7 0.44 -2.77 -8.37
C ILE A 7 -0.90 -3.46 -8.59
N LYS A 8 -1.46 -3.39 -9.80
CA LYS A 8 -2.71 -4.09 -10.15
C LYS A 8 -2.61 -5.61 -10.10
N TRP A 9 -1.42 -6.15 -10.39
CA TRP A 9 -1.20 -7.59 -10.41
C TRP A 9 -1.02 -8.18 -9.01
N ALA A 10 -0.48 -7.39 -8.08
CA ALA A 10 -0.30 -7.83 -6.70
C ALA A 10 -1.65 -8.16 -6.05
N GLY A 11 -1.70 -9.19 -5.20
CA GLY A 11 -2.91 -9.50 -4.42
C GLY A 11 -3.27 -8.43 -3.38
N LEU A 12 -2.33 -7.53 -3.07
CA LEU A 12 -2.54 -6.30 -2.30
C LEU A 12 -1.63 -5.22 -2.88
N GLY A 13 -2.14 -4.45 -3.84
CA GLY A 13 -1.47 -3.29 -4.41
C GLY A 13 -1.53 -2.10 -3.43
N ILE A 14 -0.37 -1.49 -3.14
CA ILE A 14 -0.29 -0.36 -2.19
C ILE A 14 0.36 0.86 -2.85
N ALA A 15 -0.29 2.01 -2.72
CA ALA A 15 0.24 3.32 -3.11
C ALA A 15 0.63 4.14 -1.87
N VAL A 16 1.73 4.90 -1.95
CA VAL A 16 2.10 5.83 -0.87
C VAL A 16 1.33 7.15 -0.96
N ALA A 17 1.20 7.89 0.15
CA ALA A 17 0.34 9.08 0.22
C ALA A 17 0.67 10.18 -0.80
N ASN A 18 1.96 10.34 -1.16
CA ASN A 18 2.43 11.31 -2.16
C ASN A 18 2.65 10.68 -3.54
N ALA A 19 2.12 9.49 -3.80
CA ALA A 19 2.15 8.90 -5.13
C ALA A 19 1.30 9.73 -6.10
N VAL A 20 1.65 9.66 -7.38
CA VAL A 20 0.91 10.28 -8.47
C VAL A 20 -0.49 9.66 -8.62
N PRO A 21 -1.49 10.39 -9.14
CA PRO A 21 -2.88 9.94 -9.19
C PRO A 21 -3.10 8.58 -9.87
N GLU A 22 -2.32 8.27 -10.91
CA GLU A 22 -2.40 7.01 -11.65
C GLU A 22 -2.00 5.81 -10.79
N VAL A 23 -1.03 5.99 -9.89
CA VAL A 23 -0.59 4.95 -8.94
C VAL A 23 -1.62 4.76 -7.84
N ILE A 24 -2.15 5.86 -7.30
CA ILE A 24 -3.20 5.80 -6.26
C ILE A 24 -4.45 5.10 -6.80
N SER A 25 -4.85 5.41 -8.02
CA SER A 25 -6.05 4.82 -8.65
C SER A 25 -5.90 3.33 -8.97
N ALA A 26 -4.66 2.83 -9.04
CA ALA A 26 -4.36 1.44 -9.34
C ALA A 26 -4.24 0.55 -8.08
N ALA A 27 -4.11 1.15 -6.90
CA ALA A 27 -3.84 0.44 -5.66
C ALA A 27 -5.14 0.08 -4.90
N ASP A 28 -5.14 -1.08 -4.24
CA ASP A 28 -6.22 -1.49 -3.33
C ASP A 28 -6.23 -0.67 -2.04
N TRP A 29 -5.04 -0.21 -1.63
CA TRP A 29 -4.89 0.60 -0.44
C TRP A 29 -3.85 1.70 -0.61
N LYS A 30 -4.09 2.83 0.06
CA LYS A 30 -3.19 3.99 0.06
C LYS A 30 -2.77 4.31 1.48
N THR A 31 -1.47 4.46 1.70
CA THR A 31 -0.95 4.89 3.00
C THR A 31 -1.35 6.33 3.33
N VAL A 32 -1.32 6.67 4.61
CA VAL A 32 -1.43 8.04 5.12
C VAL A 32 -0.06 8.73 5.09
N ARG A 33 1.01 8.02 5.42
CA ARG A 33 2.38 8.56 5.40
C ARG A 33 2.95 8.63 3.98
N PRO A 34 3.66 9.71 3.60
CA PRO A 34 4.31 9.78 2.30
C PRO A 34 5.54 8.86 2.22
N GLY A 35 5.97 8.56 1.00
CA GLY A 35 7.22 7.86 0.72
C GLY A 35 8.40 8.54 1.41
N GLY A 36 9.35 7.74 1.92
CA GLY A 36 10.48 8.21 2.71
C GLY A 36 10.14 8.64 4.15
N ASN A 37 8.87 8.71 4.53
CA ASN A 37 8.40 9.21 5.83
C ASN A 37 7.63 8.13 6.61
N GLY A 38 8.04 6.87 6.51
CA GLY A 38 7.43 5.75 7.24
C GLY A 38 6.28 5.05 6.52
N ALA A 39 6.04 5.31 5.23
CA ALA A 39 5.04 4.58 4.45
C ALA A 39 5.25 3.05 4.46
N ILE A 40 6.51 2.58 4.31
CA ILE A 40 6.80 1.14 4.36
C ILE A 40 6.52 0.53 5.74
N ARG A 41 6.79 1.27 6.82
CA ARG A 41 6.45 0.84 8.18
C ARG A 41 4.93 0.70 8.34
N GLU A 42 4.17 1.65 7.80
CA GLU A 42 2.70 1.57 7.76
C GLU A 42 2.19 0.36 6.98
N CYS A 43 2.78 0.07 5.81
CA CYS A 43 2.46 -1.14 5.05
C CYS A 43 2.73 -2.41 5.86
N ALA A 44 3.89 -2.48 6.53
CA ALA A 44 4.26 -3.63 7.34
C ALA A 44 3.30 -3.83 8.52
N GLU A 45 2.93 -2.75 9.22
CA GLU A 45 1.91 -2.78 10.29
C GLU A 45 0.58 -3.32 9.77
N LYS A 46 0.12 -2.84 8.59
CA LYS A 46 -1.14 -3.31 8.01
C LYS A 46 -1.09 -4.79 7.62
N ILE A 47 0.01 -5.26 7.05
CA ILE A 47 0.18 -6.67 6.69
C ILE A 47 0.25 -7.56 7.94
N ILE A 48 0.93 -7.12 9.00
CA ILE A 48 0.94 -7.84 10.28
C ILE A 48 -0.48 -7.93 10.84
N GLU A 49 -1.22 -6.82 10.87
CA GLU A 49 -2.63 -6.78 11.31
C GLU A 49 -3.50 -7.76 10.51
N MET A 50 -3.36 -7.80 9.18
CA MET A 50 -4.08 -8.74 8.31
C MET A 50 -3.72 -10.20 8.61
N ASN A 51 -2.45 -10.49 8.90
CA ASN A 51 -1.96 -11.84 9.17
C ASN A 51 -2.27 -12.34 10.58
N GLU A 52 -2.36 -11.45 11.56
CA GLU A 52 -2.72 -11.83 12.93
C GLU A 52 -4.19 -12.23 13.06
N GLY A 53 -5.05 -11.82 12.11
CA GLY A 53 -6.49 -12.12 12.11
C GLY A 53 -7.20 -11.51 13.32
N GLU A 54 -8.53 -11.56 13.34
CA GLU A 54 -9.27 -11.32 14.59
C GLU A 54 -8.83 -12.40 15.59
N ARG A 55 -7.97 -12.04 16.55
CA ARG A 55 -7.69 -12.90 17.71
C ARG A 55 -9.00 -13.05 18.49
N GLU A 56 -9.71 -14.16 18.26
CA GLU A 56 -10.64 -14.73 19.24
C GLU A 56 -9.88 -15.40 20.39
#